data_AF-T1CM39-F1
#
_entry.id   AF-T1CM39-F1
#
_cell.length_a   1.000
_cell.length_b   1.000
_cell.length_c   1.000
_cell.angle_alpha   90.00
_cell.angle_beta   90.00
_cell.angle_gamma   90.00
#
_symmetry.space_group_name_H-M   'P 1'
#
loop_
_entity.id
_entity.type
_entity.pdbx_description
1 polymer ?
#
loop_
_entity_poly.entity_id
_entity_poly.type
_entity_poly.pdbx_seq_one_letter_code
_entity_poly.pdbx_strand_id
1 'polypeptide(L)' 'EPIISHLFEIARKEWGMEGLANPVKSIRMPSPPAGRDRRLQAGELEKLLESVSEEMNQVIRFSLETAMRRGEL' A
#
# COMPACT_ATOMS: atom_id res chain seq x y z
N GLU A 1 6.11 -1.74 -9.47
CA GLU A 1 7.49 -1.75 -10.00
C GLU A 1 8.31 -0.69 -9.28
N PRO A 2 9.62 -0.89 -8.99
CA PRO A 2 10.46 0.17 -8.43
C PRO A 2 10.45 1.39 -9.36
N ILE A 3 10.22 2.59 -8.81
CA ILE A 3 10.18 3.85 -9.58
C ILE A 3 11.43 4.02 -10.44
N ILE A 4 12.59 3.60 -9.92
CA ILE A 4 13.86 3.64 -10.65
C ILE A 4 13.87 2.71 -11.86
N SER A 5 13.40 1.46 -11.74
CA SER A 5 13.29 0.55 -12.88
C SER A 5 12.38 1.16 -13.96
N HIS A 6 11.24 1.69 -13.54
CA HIS A 6 10.27 2.32 -14.42
C HIS A 6 10.87 3.52 -15.18
N LEU A 7 11.65 4.36 -14.50
CA LEU A 7 12.36 5.48 -15.12
C LEU A 7 13.33 5.02 -16.21
N PHE A 8 14.14 3.99 -15.96
CA PHE A 8 15.08 3.46 -16.96
C PHE A 8 14.33 2.87 -18.17
N GLU A 9 13.18 2.24 -17.95
CA GLU A 9 12.35 1.73 -19.04
C GLU A 9 11.73 2.86 -19.88
N ILE A 10 11.24 3.94 -19.25
CA ILE A 10 10.73 5.13 -19.95
C ILE A 10 11.86 5.79 -20.75
N ALA A 11 13.01 6.06 -20.12
CA ALA A 11 14.13 6.69 -20.79
C ALA A 11 14.58 5.89 -22.03
N ARG A 12 14.64 4.56 -21.90
CA ARG A 12 15.02 3.68 -23.00
C ARG A 12 13.98 3.65 -24.13
N LYS A 13 12.69 3.61 -23.81
CA LYS A 13 11.60 3.39 -24.79
C LYS A 13 11.08 4.67 -25.43
N GLU A 14 11.07 5.76 -24.68
CA GLU A 14 10.34 6.97 -25.05
C GLU A 14 11.25 8.17 -25.28
N TRP A 15 12.44 8.21 -24.65
CA TRP A 15 13.36 9.36 -24.77
C TRP A 15 14.50 9.12 -25.77
N GLY A 16 14.39 8.08 -26.60
CA GLY A 16 15.40 7.74 -27.61
C GLY A 16 16.72 7.22 -27.03
N MET A 17 16.76 6.85 -25.75
CA MET A 17 17.95 6.29 -25.10
C MET A 17 17.99 4.76 -25.25
N GLU A 18 17.82 4.23 -26.46
CA GLU A 18 17.65 2.80 -26.70
C GLU A 18 18.83 1.94 -26.20
N GLY A 19 20.05 2.51 -26.17
CA GLY A 19 21.25 1.87 -25.64
C GLY A 19 21.37 1.87 -24.11
N LEU A 20 20.45 2.52 -23.39
CA LEU A 20 20.47 2.59 -21.93
C LEU A 20 19.96 1.27 -21.33
N ALA A 21 20.85 0.55 -20.65
CA ALA A 21 20.49 -0.63 -19.89
C ALA A 21 19.87 -0.25 -18.54
N ASN A 22 18.87 -1.02 -18.10
CA ASN A 22 18.25 -0.85 -16.79
C ASN A 22 19.07 -1.60 -15.72
N PRO A 23 19.84 -0.92 -14.86
CA PRO A 23 20.69 -1.56 -13.86
C PRO A 23 19.87 -2.27 -12.77
N VAL A 24 18.60 -1.88 -12.58
CA VAL A 24 17.71 -2.48 -11.57
C VAL A 24 17.36 -3.93 -11.93
N LYS A 25 17.39 -4.28 -13.22
CA LYS A 25 17.22 -5.67 -13.66
C LYS A 25 18.43 -6.56 -13.36
N SER A 26 19.60 -5.97 -13.12
CA SER A 26 20.85 -6.68 -12.81
C SER A 26 21.07 -6.89 -11.32
N ILE A 27 20.22 -6.32 -10.47
CA ILE A 27 20.30 -6.49 -9.01
C ILE A 27 19.17 -7.38 -8.51
N ARG A 28 19.45 -8.12 -7.43
CA ARG A 28 18.40 -8.83 -6.70
C ARG A 28 17.63 -7.82 -5.86
N MET A 29 16.36 -7.64 -6.17
CA MET A 29 15.47 -6.82 -5.36
C MET A 29 15.33 -7.42 -3.95
N PRO A 30 15.29 -6.58 -2.89
CA PRO A 30 14.89 -7.05 -1.57
C PRO A 30 13.53 -7.75 -1.64
N SER A 31 13.36 -8.80 -0.85
CA SER A 31 12.05 -9.41 -0.68
C SER A 31 11.05 -8.36 -0.19
N PRO A 32 9.81 -8.36 -0.68
CA PRO A 32 8.77 -7.51 -0.12
C PRO A 32 8.69 -7.72 1.39
N PRO A 33 8.39 -6.66 2.17
CA PRO A 33 8.11 -6.84 3.58
C PRO A 33 6.94 -7.81 3.75
N ALA A 34 6.93 -8.54 4.86
CA ALA A 34 5.81 -9.40 5.21
C ALA A 34 4.50 -8.60 5.15
N GLY A 35 3.44 -9.25 4.64
CA GLY A 35 2.10 -8.69 4.66
C GLY A 35 1.69 -8.34 6.09
N ARG A 36 0.78 -7.36 6.23
CA ARG A 36 0.19 -7.07 7.54
C ARG A 36 -0.83 -8.16 7.86
N ASP A 37 -0.40 -9.14 8.64
CA ASP A 37 -1.26 -10.26 9.04
C ASP A 37 -1.97 -10.04 10.37
N ARG A 38 -1.57 -8.98 11.10
CA ARG A 38 -2.20 -8.61 12.37
C ARG A 38 -3.67 -8.26 12.17
N ARG A 39 -4.53 -8.85 13.00
CA ARG A 39 -5.95 -8.51 13.14
C ARG A 39 -6.18 -7.77 14.47
N LEU A 40 -7.36 -7.17 14.63
CA LEU A 40 -7.78 -6.64 15.92
C LEU A 40 -7.84 -7.79 16.93
N GLN A 41 -7.22 -7.60 18.08
CA GLN A 41 -7.33 -8.51 19.22
C GLN A 41 -8.60 -8.20 20.01
N ALA A 42 -9.03 -9.14 20.85
CA ALA A 42 -10.18 -8.94 21.73
C ALA A 42 -9.99 -7.69 22.60
N GLY A 43 -11.01 -6.82 22.64
CA GLY A 43 -10.97 -5.57 23.41
C GLY A 43 -10.29 -4.40 22.70
N GLU A 44 -9.63 -4.59 21.55
CA GLU A 44 -8.99 -3.48 20.83
C GLU A 44 -9.99 -2.63 20.08
N LEU A 45 -11.04 -3.24 19.52
CA LEU A 45 -12.07 -2.51 18.81
C LEU A 45 -12.79 -1.56 19.77
N GLU A 46 -13.16 -2.04 20.95
CA GLU A 46 -13.86 -1.26 21.97
C GLU A 46 -13.03 -0.06 22.40
N LYS A 47 -11.74 -0.27 22.73
CA LYS A 47 -10.82 0.82 23.08
C LYS A 47 -10.64 1.84 21.95
N LEU A 48 -10.60 1.37 20.69
CA LEU A 48 -10.52 2.24 19.53
C LEU A 48 -11.77 3.12 19.43
N LEU A 49 -12.95 2.51 19.53
CA LEU A 49 -14.25 3.19 19.43
C LEU A 49 -14.48 4.19 20.57
N GLU A 50 -13.95 3.94 21.77
CA GLU A 50 -13.99 4.89 22.90
C GLU A 50 -13.07 6.10 22.71
N SER A 51 -12.03 5.97 21.88
CA SER A 51 -11.00 7.01 21.69
C SER A 51 -11.27 7.98 20.55
N VAL A 52 -12.32 7.74 19.75
CA VAL A 52 -12.65 8.51 18.55
C VAL A 52 -13.97 9.28 18.71
N SER A 53 -14.23 10.24 17.82
CA SER A 53 -15.51 10.93 17.79
C SER A 53 -16.64 9.98 17.35
N GLU A 54 -17.89 10.34 17.65
CA GLU A 54 -19.06 9.54 17.29
C GLU A 54 -19.16 9.35 15.77
N GLU A 55 -18.86 10.38 14.97
CA GLU A 55 -18.88 10.29 13.51
C GLU A 55 -17.85 9.27 13.00
N MET A 56 -16.65 9.27 13.58
CA MET A 56 -15.60 8.31 13.24
C MET A 56 -15.98 6.88 13.68
N ASN A 57 -16.68 6.74 14.81
CA ASN A 57 -17.20 5.46 15.29
C ASN A 57 -18.12 4.81 14.24
N GLN A 58 -19.05 5.60 13.68
CA GLN A 58 -19.97 5.14 12.62
C GLN A 58 -19.22 4.70 11.36
N VAL A 59 -18.22 5.49 10.93
CA VAL A 59 -17.38 5.14 9.76
C VAL A 59 -16.63 3.83 9.99
N ILE A 60 -16.02 3.64 11.17
CA ILE A 60 -15.29 2.41 11.52
C ILE A 60 -16.23 1.20 11.50
N ARG A 61 -17.42 1.31 12.11
CA ARG A 61 -18.40 0.22 12.14
C ARG A 61 -18.89 -0.15 10.74
N PHE A 62 -19.22 0.86 9.93
CA PHE A 62 -19.64 0.63 8.54
C PHE A 62 -18.54 -0.05 7.72
N SER A 63 -17.30 0.38 7.90
CA SER A 63 -16.14 -0.22 7.20
C SER A 63 -15.89 -1.66 7.62
N LEU A 64 -16.08 -1.98 8.91
CA LEU A 64 -15.89 -3.34 9.43
C LEU A 64 -16.94 -4.31 8.90
N GLU A 65 -18.18 -3.86 8.75
CA GLU A 65 -19.28 -4.68 8.25
C GLU A 65 -19.19 -4.93 6.74
N THR A 66 -18.75 -3.92 5.99
CA THR A 66 -18.69 -3.97 4.52
C THR A 66 -17.33 -4.40 3.97
N ALA A 67 -16.29 -4.42 4.80
CA ALA A 67 -14.89 -4.63 4.41
C ALA A 67 -14.39 -3.67 3.32
N MET A 68 -15.02 -2.49 3.21
CA MET A 68 -14.67 -1.47 2.21
C MET A 68 -13.31 -0.82 2.51
N ARG A 69 -12.58 -0.49 1.45
CA ARG A 69 -11.35 0.32 1.60
C ARG A 69 -11.71 1.78 1.86
N ARG A 70 -10.80 2.53 2.48
CA ARG A 70 -10.99 3.97 2.75
C ARG A 70 -11.34 4.80 1.50
N GLY A 71 -10.84 4.42 0.32
CA GLY A 71 -11.19 5.13 -0.93
C GLY A 71 -12.58 4.82 -1.48
N GLU A 72 -13.27 3.86 -0.87
CA GLU A 72 -14.61 3.40 -1.25
C GLU A 72 -15.68 3.94 -0.27
N LEU A 73 -15.27 4.42 0.91
CA LEU A 73 -16.10 5.10 1.93
C LEU A 73 -16.34 6.56 1.59
#